data_AF-A0A2S7P796-F1
#
_entry.id   AF-A0A2S7P796-F1
#
_cell.length_a   1.000
_cell.length_b   1.000
_cell.length_c   1.000
_cell.angle_alpha   90.00
_cell.angle_beta   90.00
_cell.angle_gamma   90.00
#
_symmetry.space_group_name_H-M   'P 1'
#
loop_
_entity.id
_entity.type
_entity.pdbx_description
1 polymer ?
#
loop_
_entity_poly.entity_id
_entity_poly.type
_entity_poly.pdbx_seq_one_letter_code
_entity_poly.pdbx_strand_id
1 'polypeptide(L)'
;MSTVKRVQVNGPEITIFKDWRIGERLRWTSSADSSPEHTSNSHSGRKSTGRSRPSQKFAFVNTTHVSKNKDPDTRKFVRTHVRNDYLRKRQSTSKSVRKSTNSHRPSQPAAVPVTDLSWYDTLVIEDAIGLPTALSLSPWPLDMTPKMHQLLSRYLTHVSASMYPLSEYLSSNPIRSPAWFHFAVQDPLMLQGVIYAAAIYLALLEGRRDSEESVVFLGGAIQMLEERLRSGGADDGVLAALSCVALGEANTGHLDEWHIHMRGIQQLISTRGTISSLPPIIQTKLRRSDITGALDYAAVPYLPYERPYTQITISRILPPPIISTITSSISSAFSHNGIHPKLIAIMQNVALFAQSIKYASNSALRFDPLEFSDDIYWIEYQLLTFPKATSYQETSIEKATRMGALLFMKSILQEFPHSTTGPEILLRELRDAVSAVEEDEDEEDQNRQWLLWLYAIGALLAKGMTREWFVGRLAGGLYAREGEVERNVVGGQLWGLLDLGEVLGEREVLLLWDEVEVRRLQLQ
;
A
#
# COMPACT_ATOMS: atom_id res chain seq x y z
N MET A 1 -17.50 18.77 -23.82
CA MET A 1 -17.55 17.76 -24.90
C MET A 1 -16.31 16.90 -24.77
N SER A 2 -16.43 15.80 -24.02
CA SER A 2 -15.33 14.91 -23.66
C SER A 2 -15.11 13.89 -24.79
N THR A 3 -13.87 13.81 -25.28
CA THR A 3 -13.48 12.94 -26.40
C THR A 3 -13.45 11.48 -25.94
N VAL A 4 -14.36 10.66 -26.46
CA VAL A 4 -14.42 9.22 -26.20
C VAL A 4 -13.50 8.50 -27.19
N LYS A 5 -12.57 7.68 -26.68
CA LYS A 5 -11.74 6.80 -27.52
C LYS A 5 -12.09 5.34 -27.22
N ARG A 6 -12.50 4.60 -28.25
CA ARG A 6 -12.76 3.15 -28.19
C ARG A 6 -11.53 2.41 -28.70
N VAL A 7 -11.08 1.38 -27.99
CA VAL A 7 -9.94 0.55 -28.38
C VAL A 7 -10.33 -0.92 -28.24
N GLN A 8 -10.15 -1.70 -29.30
CA GLN A 8 -10.26 -3.16 -29.29
C GLN A 8 -8.88 -3.78 -29.33
N VAL A 9 -8.58 -4.64 -28.35
CA VAL A 9 -7.56 -5.70 -28.46
C VAL A 9 -8.15 -6.93 -27.76
N ASN A 10 -8.67 -7.89 -28.54
CA ASN A 10 -9.08 -9.25 -28.14
C ASN A 10 -9.82 -9.40 -26.78
N GLY A 11 -10.94 -8.69 -26.62
CA GLY A 11 -11.87 -8.75 -25.49
C GLY A 11 -13.04 -7.77 -25.68
N PRO A 12 -14.08 -7.76 -24.81
CA PRO A 12 -15.23 -6.88 -24.98
C PRO A 12 -14.84 -5.39 -24.88
N GLU A 13 -15.53 -4.55 -25.67
CA GLU A 13 -15.21 -3.14 -25.94
C GLU A 13 -15.38 -2.27 -24.68
N ILE A 14 -14.29 -1.69 -24.16
CA ILE A 14 -14.31 -0.81 -22.98
C ILE A 14 -14.29 0.66 -23.42
N THR A 15 -15.22 1.45 -22.86
CA THR A 15 -15.30 2.90 -23.08
C THR A 15 -14.59 3.62 -21.93
N ILE A 16 -13.53 4.38 -22.24
CA ILE A 16 -12.75 5.15 -21.26
C ILE A 16 -13.20 6.62 -21.29
N PHE A 17 -13.62 7.15 -20.14
CA PHE A 17 -13.92 8.58 -19.97
C PHE A 17 -12.70 9.30 -19.40
N LYS A 18 -12.14 10.25 -20.16
CA LYS A 18 -11.12 11.18 -19.66
C LYS A 18 -11.77 12.32 -18.87
N ASP A 19 -11.11 12.70 -17.77
CA ASP A 19 -11.30 13.90 -16.93
C ASP A 19 -12.28 13.79 -15.74
N TRP A 20 -11.78 13.26 -14.63
CA TRP A 20 -12.39 13.40 -13.29
C TRP A 20 -11.57 14.38 -12.44
N ARG A 21 -12.14 15.53 -12.06
CA ARG A 21 -11.50 16.53 -11.18
C ARG A 21 -11.97 16.34 -9.74
N ILE A 22 -11.03 16.21 -8.80
CA ILE A 22 -11.27 16.12 -7.36
C ILE A 22 -11.30 17.55 -6.78
N GLY A 23 -12.36 17.88 -6.05
CA GLY A 23 -12.53 19.16 -5.35
C GLY A 23 -11.56 19.32 -4.16
N GLU A 24 -11.04 20.53 -4.01
CA GLU A 24 -9.99 20.95 -3.08
C GLU A 24 -10.24 20.59 -1.60
N ARG A 25 -9.17 20.20 -0.89
CA ARG A 25 -9.14 20.14 0.58
C ARG A 25 -7.94 20.86 1.17
N LEU A 26 -8.26 21.49 2.32
CA LEU A 26 -7.46 22.41 3.12
C LEU A 26 -6.11 21.84 3.60
N ARG A 27 -5.09 22.70 3.54
CA ARG A 27 -3.76 22.54 4.16
C ARG A 27 -3.82 22.68 5.68
N TRP A 28 -3.03 21.87 6.38
CA TRP A 28 -2.53 22.15 7.71
C TRP A 28 -1.01 21.92 7.74
N THR A 29 -0.28 22.93 8.20
CA THR A 29 1.19 23.01 8.23
C THR A 29 1.74 22.41 9.53
N SER A 30 2.87 21.71 9.42
CA SER A 30 3.69 21.23 10.52
C SER A 30 4.75 22.27 10.91
N SER A 31 5.14 22.29 12.18
CA SER A 31 6.35 23.00 12.63
C SER A 31 6.96 22.25 13.82
N ALA A 32 8.28 22.13 13.78
CA ALA A 32 9.14 21.25 14.55
C ALA A 32 9.80 21.94 15.78
N ASP A 33 10.67 21.16 16.42
CA ASP A 33 11.78 21.47 17.34
C ASP A 33 11.55 21.61 18.86
N SER A 34 12.19 20.72 19.62
CA SER A 34 13.40 21.03 20.41
C SER A 34 13.90 19.81 21.22
N SER A 35 15.23 19.69 21.29
CA SER A 35 16.02 18.61 21.90
C SER A 35 16.34 18.88 23.40
N PRO A 36 17.26 18.17 24.10
CA PRO A 36 16.93 17.49 25.35
C PRO A 36 17.60 18.12 26.59
N GLU A 37 16.98 17.99 27.77
CA GLU A 37 17.67 18.21 29.04
C GLU A 37 17.55 17.02 30.00
N HIS A 38 18.68 16.77 30.64
CA HIS A 38 19.02 15.74 31.61
C HIS A 38 18.10 15.71 32.84
N THR A 39 17.88 14.52 33.42
CA THR A 39 18.03 14.34 34.88
C THR A 39 18.18 12.87 35.28
N SER A 40 19.33 12.61 35.92
CA SER A 40 19.55 11.82 37.14
C SER A 40 18.48 10.84 37.65
N ASN A 41 18.96 9.61 37.84
CA ASN A 41 18.52 8.60 38.80
C ASN A 41 17.94 9.16 40.12
N SER A 42 16.81 8.59 40.55
CA SER A 42 16.72 8.03 41.91
C SER A 42 15.68 6.91 41.98
N HIS A 43 16.13 5.79 42.53
CA HIS A 43 15.33 4.65 42.92
C HIS A 43 14.51 4.97 44.17
N SER A 44 13.26 4.51 44.22
CA SER A 44 12.71 3.92 45.44
C SER A 44 11.62 2.91 45.09
N GLY A 45 11.89 1.65 45.37
CA GLY A 45 10.97 0.55 45.14
C GLY A 45 9.77 0.59 46.08
N ARG A 46 8.67 0.02 45.61
CA ARG A 46 7.61 -0.51 46.48
C ARG A 46 6.96 -1.72 45.81
N LYS A 47 7.21 -2.89 46.41
CA LYS A 47 6.46 -4.13 46.16
C LYS A 47 5.03 -3.94 46.65
N SER A 48 4.03 -4.36 45.87
CA SER A 48 2.91 -5.17 46.39
C SER A 48 1.93 -5.61 45.30
N THR A 49 1.55 -6.88 45.40
CA THR A 49 0.23 -7.48 45.15
C THR A 49 -0.25 -7.69 43.72
N GLY A 50 -0.54 -8.96 43.41
CA GLY A 50 -1.18 -9.41 42.20
C GLY A 50 -2.55 -8.78 42.00
N ARG A 51 -2.77 -8.28 40.77
CA ARG A 51 -4.07 -7.89 40.23
C ARG A 51 -4.31 -8.75 38.99
N SER A 52 -5.41 -9.50 38.99
CA SER A 52 -6.02 -10.00 37.77
C SER A 52 -6.14 -8.86 36.76
N ARG A 53 -5.63 -9.06 35.54
CA ARG A 53 -5.70 -8.05 34.47
C ARG A 53 -7.18 -7.66 34.24
N PRO A 54 -7.50 -6.36 34.14
CA PRO A 54 -8.86 -5.95 33.80
C PRO A 54 -9.21 -6.47 32.41
N SER A 55 -10.46 -6.92 32.21
CA SER A 55 -10.97 -7.32 30.90
C SER A 55 -10.76 -6.17 29.91
N GLN A 56 -9.87 -6.40 28.95
CA GLN A 56 -9.50 -5.40 27.97
C GLN A 56 -10.67 -5.27 26.99
N LYS A 57 -11.44 -4.18 27.10
CA LYS A 57 -12.57 -3.91 26.21
C LYS A 57 -12.03 -3.51 24.83
N PHE A 58 -12.13 -4.43 23.88
CA PHE A 58 -11.93 -4.13 22.46
C PHE A 58 -13.19 -3.45 21.92
N ALA A 59 -13.03 -2.38 21.14
CA ALA A 59 -14.13 -1.69 20.47
C ALA A 59 -13.71 -1.41 19.02
N PHE A 60 -14.52 -1.89 18.07
CA PHE A 60 -14.37 -1.65 16.63
C PHE A 60 -15.58 -0.83 16.16
N VAL A 61 -15.39 -0.01 15.13
CA VAL A 61 -16.43 0.92 14.68
C VAL A 61 -16.93 0.47 13.31
N ASN A 62 -18.25 0.34 13.19
CA ASN A 62 -18.93 0.10 11.92
C ASN A 62 -19.38 1.44 11.31
N THR A 63 -18.93 1.78 10.10
CA THR A 63 -19.30 3.01 9.38
C THR A 63 -20.22 2.76 8.18
N THR A 64 -20.63 1.52 7.90
CA THR A 64 -21.41 1.12 6.70
C THR A 64 -22.77 1.79 6.56
N HIS A 65 -23.26 2.45 7.59
CA HIS A 65 -24.45 3.28 7.53
C HIS A 65 -24.13 4.74 7.84
N VAL A 66 -23.87 5.53 6.80
CA VAL A 66 -23.73 7.00 6.86
C VAL A 66 -24.93 7.67 7.56
N SER A 67 -26.09 7.00 7.58
CA SER A 67 -27.31 7.46 8.25
C SER A 67 -27.47 7.03 9.72
N LYS A 68 -26.73 6.02 10.19
CA LYS A 68 -26.82 5.50 11.59
C LYS A 68 -25.62 5.82 12.47
N ASN A 69 -24.60 6.54 11.97
CA ASN A 69 -23.55 7.14 12.80
C ASN A 69 -24.04 8.35 13.63
N LYS A 70 -25.20 8.21 14.25
CA LYS A 70 -25.82 9.16 15.18
C LYS A 70 -25.75 8.69 16.63
N ASP A 71 -25.15 7.53 16.93
CA ASP A 71 -24.94 7.15 18.33
C ASP A 71 -24.06 8.22 19.01
N PRO A 72 -24.65 9.02 19.93
CA PRO A 72 -23.92 10.07 20.61
C PRO A 72 -22.75 9.48 21.38
N ASP A 73 -22.86 8.23 21.86
CA ASP A 73 -21.84 7.56 22.66
C ASP A 73 -20.69 7.06 21.83
N THR A 74 -20.91 6.50 20.63
CA THR A 74 -19.83 6.16 19.68
C THR A 74 -19.13 7.43 19.19
N ARG A 75 -19.86 8.49 18.83
CA ARG A 75 -19.25 9.78 18.47
C ARG A 75 -18.52 10.40 19.65
N LYS A 76 -19.06 10.32 20.87
CA LYS A 76 -18.44 10.80 22.09
C LYS A 76 -17.25 9.92 22.45
N PHE A 77 -17.25 8.63 22.17
CA PHE A 77 -16.15 7.71 22.42
C PHE A 77 -15.01 7.97 21.44
N VAL A 78 -15.27 8.00 20.14
CA VAL A 78 -14.30 8.39 19.10
C VAL A 78 -13.78 9.79 19.39
N ARG A 79 -14.66 10.76 19.64
CA ARG A 79 -14.24 12.12 20.03
C ARG A 79 -13.50 12.13 21.35
N THR A 80 -13.84 11.33 22.35
CA THR A 80 -13.14 11.33 23.66
C THR A 80 -11.80 10.64 23.52
N HIS A 81 -11.67 9.60 22.70
CA HIS A 81 -10.43 8.89 22.46
C HIS A 81 -9.47 9.74 21.61
N VAL A 82 -9.96 10.30 20.50
CA VAL A 82 -9.22 11.25 19.65
C VAL A 82 -8.94 12.55 20.41
N ARG A 83 -9.90 13.08 21.18
CA ARG A 83 -9.69 14.27 22.04
C ARG A 83 -8.75 13.97 23.19
N ASN A 84 -8.73 12.78 23.78
CA ASN A 84 -7.81 12.46 24.85
C ASN A 84 -6.39 12.25 24.31
N ASP A 85 -6.21 11.66 23.12
CA ASP A 85 -4.91 11.61 22.45
C ASP A 85 -4.44 13.01 22.02
N TYR A 86 -5.35 13.82 21.47
CA TYR A 86 -5.12 15.22 21.15
C TYR A 86 -4.85 16.07 22.39
N LEU A 87 -5.56 15.88 23.52
CA LEU A 87 -5.33 16.58 24.78
C LEU A 87 -4.03 16.12 25.44
N ARG A 88 -3.66 14.84 25.31
CA ARG A 88 -2.36 14.31 25.75
C ARG A 88 -1.22 14.93 24.92
N LYS A 89 -1.44 15.17 23.63
CA LYS A 89 -0.54 15.93 22.73
C LYS A 89 -0.65 17.46 22.84
N ARG A 90 -1.70 17.98 23.50
CA ARG A 90 -1.99 19.43 23.62
C ARG A 90 -1.66 20.01 24.99
N GLN A 91 -1.63 19.19 26.04
CA GLN A 91 -1.07 19.59 27.34
C GLN A 91 0.43 19.88 27.26
N SER A 92 1.13 19.38 26.23
CA SER A 92 2.52 19.76 25.91
C SER A 92 2.65 21.03 25.05
N THR A 93 1.58 21.57 24.48
CA THR A 93 1.64 22.66 23.47
C THR A 93 0.75 23.86 23.79
N SER A 94 0.29 24.00 25.04
CA SER A 94 -0.66 25.04 25.48
C SER A 94 -0.05 26.11 26.39
N LYS A 95 1.00 26.79 25.93
CA LYS A 95 1.31 28.19 26.30
C LYS A 95 1.57 29.02 25.03
N SER A 96 0.59 29.11 24.13
CA SER A 96 0.50 30.25 23.22
C SER A 96 -0.90 30.38 22.59
N VAL A 97 -1.62 31.39 23.07
CA VAL A 97 -2.53 32.35 22.38
C VAL A 97 -3.35 31.84 21.17
N ARG A 98 -4.69 31.71 21.20
CA ARG A 98 -5.87 32.64 21.30
C ARG A 98 -6.24 33.44 20.01
N LYS A 99 -7.56 33.34 19.67
CA LYS A 99 -8.45 34.13 18.76
C LYS A 99 -8.27 33.89 17.24
N SER A 100 -9.28 33.94 16.34
CA SER A 100 -10.68 34.43 16.29
C SER A 100 -11.35 33.83 15.00
N THR A 101 -12.46 33.08 15.03
CA THR A 101 -13.91 33.39 14.80
C THR A 101 -14.46 33.74 13.39
N ASN A 102 -15.62 33.09 13.08
CA ASN A 102 -16.72 33.32 12.11
C ASN A 102 -16.56 32.79 10.66
N SER A 103 -17.36 31.84 10.13
CA SER A 103 -18.83 31.64 9.94
C SER A 103 -19.37 32.28 8.65
N HIS A 104 -19.87 31.47 7.70
CA HIS A 104 -21.19 31.62 7.03
C HIS A 104 -21.50 30.48 6.03
N ARG A 105 -22.81 30.17 5.90
CA ARG A 105 -23.50 29.11 5.12
C ARG A 105 -24.43 29.81 4.11
N PRO A 106 -24.62 29.32 2.87
CA PRO A 106 -25.97 28.88 2.40
C PRO A 106 -25.90 27.78 1.29
N SER A 107 -26.70 26.71 1.26
CA SER A 107 -28.09 26.51 0.77
C SER A 107 -28.14 25.72 -0.56
N GLN A 108 -28.93 24.64 -0.56
CA GLN A 108 -29.22 23.74 -1.70
C GLN A 108 -30.12 24.37 -2.77
N PRO A 109 -30.19 23.76 -3.97
CA PRO A 109 -31.49 23.60 -4.62
C PRO A 109 -31.77 22.20 -5.21
N ALA A 110 -32.99 21.75 -4.90
CA ALA A 110 -34.06 21.14 -5.71
C ALA A 110 -33.78 20.10 -6.82
N ALA A 111 -34.61 19.05 -6.75
CA ALA A 111 -34.78 17.94 -7.69
C ALA A 111 -35.76 18.27 -8.85
N VAL A 112 -35.55 17.66 -10.02
CA VAL A 112 -36.55 17.43 -11.08
C VAL A 112 -36.10 16.20 -11.94
N PRO A 113 -36.91 15.61 -12.83
CA PRO A 113 -37.66 14.38 -12.62
C PRO A 113 -37.22 13.21 -13.54
N VAL A 114 -37.77 12.03 -13.23
CA VAL A 114 -37.65 10.77 -13.97
C VAL A 114 -38.48 10.83 -15.26
N THR A 115 -37.87 10.46 -16.39
CA THR A 115 -38.59 9.85 -17.54
C THR A 115 -37.71 8.77 -18.17
N ASP A 116 -38.22 7.56 -17.97
CA ASP A 116 -38.11 6.29 -18.67
C ASP A 116 -37.63 6.36 -20.14
N LEU A 117 -36.73 5.45 -20.52
CA LEU A 117 -36.58 4.90 -21.88
C LEU A 117 -35.76 3.60 -21.81
N SER A 118 -36.50 2.52 -21.59
CA SER A 118 -36.29 1.12 -21.99
C SER A 118 -35.23 0.82 -23.09
N TRP A 119 -34.05 0.33 -22.70
CA TRP A 119 -33.20 -0.49 -23.58
C TRP A 119 -32.29 -1.49 -22.83
N TYR A 120 -32.66 -1.88 -21.61
CA TYR A 120 -32.04 -3.03 -20.93
C TYR A 120 -32.92 -4.25 -21.07
N ASP A 121 -32.84 -4.90 -22.23
CA ASP A 121 -33.21 -6.30 -22.32
C ASP A 121 -32.13 -7.03 -23.12
N THR A 122 -31.67 -8.14 -22.55
CA THR A 122 -30.69 -9.11 -23.09
C THR A 122 -29.19 -8.76 -23.03
N LEU A 123 -28.66 -8.60 -21.82
CA LEU A 123 -27.49 -9.39 -21.43
C LEU A 123 -27.98 -10.58 -20.62
N VAL A 124 -28.50 -11.60 -21.32
CA VAL A 124 -28.54 -12.95 -20.76
C VAL A 124 -27.08 -13.38 -20.67
N ILE A 125 -26.44 -13.05 -19.55
CA ILE A 125 -25.32 -13.85 -19.08
C ILE A 125 -25.96 -15.23 -18.89
N GLU A 126 -25.56 -16.21 -19.70
CA GLU A 126 -26.03 -17.58 -19.54
C GLU A 126 -25.81 -18.01 -18.07
N ASP A 127 -26.89 -18.01 -17.29
CA ASP A 127 -26.94 -18.42 -15.88
C ASP A 127 -26.74 -19.95 -15.72
N ALA A 128 -26.20 -20.65 -16.73
CA ALA A 128 -26.28 -22.10 -16.81
C ALA A 128 -25.09 -22.81 -17.48
N ILE A 129 -23.88 -22.22 -17.51
CA ILE A 129 -22.67 -22.97 -17.90
C ILE A 129 -21.63 -22.91 -16.79
N GLY A 130 -21.62 -23.96 -15.97
CA GLY A 130 -20.46 -24.32 -15.13
C GLY A 130 -20.48 -23.87 -13.68
N LEU A 131 -21.60 -23.99 -12.95
CA LEU A 131 -21.51 -24.20 -11.50
C LEU A 131 -20.69 -25.47 -11.26
N PRO A 132 -19.48 -25.42 -10.66
CA PRO A 132 -18.80 -26.64 -10.29
C PRO A 132 -19.63 -27.28 -9.18
N THR A 133 -20.26 -28.40 -9.48
CA THR A 133 -21.13 -29.22 -8.63
C THR A 133 -20.49 -29.63 -7.30
N ALA A 134 -19.19 -29.41 -7.10
CA ALA A 134 -18.49 -29.63 -5.83
C ALA A 134 -18.69 -28.49 -4.81
N LEU A 135 -18.77 -27.23 -5.24
CA LEU A 135 -18.92 -26.09 -4.32
C LEU A 135 -20.34 -26.01 -3.75
N SER A 136 -21.38 -26.23 -4.58
CA SER A 136 -22.77 -26.16 -4.12
C SER A 136 -23.21 -27.30 -3.19
N LEU A 137 -22.46 -28.41 -3.16
CA LEU A 137 -22.75 -29.60 -2.34
C LEU A 137 -21.86 -29.72 -1.10
N SER A 138 -20.93 -28.77 -0.90
CA SER A 138 -20.04 -28.77 0.26
C SER A 138 -20.76 -28.30 1.53
N PRO A 139 -20.47 -28.89 2.71
CA PRO A 139 -20.95 -28.35 3.98
C PRO A 139 -20.19 -27.05 4.29
N TRP A 140 -20.81 -25.91 4.02
CA TRP A 140 -20.23 -24.59 4.29
C TRP A 140 -20.42 -24.18 5.74
N PRO A 141 -19.49 -23.39 6.31
CA PRO A 141 -19.62 -22.87 7.67
C PRO A 141 -20.63 -21.71 7.78
N LEU A 142 -21.14 -21.24 6.64
CA LEU A 142 -22.18 -20.21 6.50
C LEU A 142 -23.25 -20.70 5.53
N ASP A 143 -24.47 -20.16 5.67
CA ASP A 143 -25.53 -20.35 4.69
C ASP A 143 -25.18 -19.61 3.40
N MET A 144 -24.60 -20.33 2.45
CA MET A 144 -24.07 -19.75 1.21
C MET A 144 -25.19 -19.42 0.21
N THR A 145 -25.42 -18.13 -0.01
CA THR A 145 -26.33 -17.67 -1.09
C THR A 145 -25.70 -17.86 -2.49
N PRO A 146 -26.49 -17.85 -3.58
CA PRO A 146 -25.94 -17.91 -4.93
C PRO A 146 -24.92 -16.80 -5.22
N LYS A 147 -25.17 -15.59 -4.69
CA LYS A 147 -24.26 -14.46 -4.80
C LYS A 147 -22.93 -14.68 -4.07
N MET A 148 -22.95 -15.30 -2.89
CA MET A 148 -21.73 -15.64 -2.14
C MET A 148 -20.89 -16.67 -2.90
N HIS A 149 -21.52 -17.68 -3.51
CA HIS A 149 -20.82 -18.63 -4.37
C HIS A 149 -20.18 -17.94 -5.57
N GLN A 150 -20.89 -17.00 -6.21
CA GLN A 150 -20.35 -16.23 -7.33
C GLN A 150 -19.14 -15.39 -6.92
N LEU A 151 -19.23 -14.68 -5.78
CA LEU A 151 -18.12 -13.88 -5.24
C LEU A 151 -16.91 -14.76 -4.90
N LEU A 152 -17.12 -15.89 -4.23
CA LEU A 152 -16.04 -16.82 -3.89
C LEU A 152 -15.38 -17.41 -5.14
N SER A 153 -16.18 -17.81 -6.14
CA SER A 153 -15.67 -18.28 -7.43
C SER A 153 -14.80 -17.23 -8.11
N ARG A 154 -15.29 -15.99 -8.23
CA ARG A 154 -14.55 -14.87 -8.82
C ARG A 154 -13.30 -14.50 -8.02
N TYR A 155 -13.31 -14.66 -6.71
CA TYR A 155 -12.14 -14.45 -5.87
C TYR A 155 -11.02 -15.45 -6.21
N LEU A 156 -11.37 -16.73 -6.31
CA LEU A 156 -10.42 -17.80 -6.60
C LEU A 156 -9.91 -17.79 -8.05
N THR A 157 -10.68 -17.22 -8.98
CA THR A 157 -10.28 -17.13 -10.39
C THR A 157 -9.61 -15.81 -10.73
N HIS A 158 -10.30 -14.67 -10.55
CA HIS A 158 -9.84 -13.36 -11.03
C HIS A 158 -9.01 -12.63 -9.99
N VAL A 159 -9.52 -12.47 -8.77
CA VAL A 159 -8.83 -11.69 -7.72
C VAL A 159 -7.49 -12.33 -7.39
N SER A 160 -7.41 -13.66 -7.29
CA SER A 160 -6.15 -14.35 -7.02
C SER A 160 -5.05 -14.04 -8.03
N ALA A 161 -5.41 -13.84 -9.32
CA ALA A 161 -4.45 -13.54 -10.37
C ALA A 161 -3.93 -12.10 -10.25
N SER A 162 -4.82 -11.14 -9.96
CA SER A 162 -4.44 -9.75 -9.71
C SER A 162 -3.60 -9.58 -8.44
N MET A 163 -3.87 -10.40 -7.40
CA MET A 163 -3.09 -10.41 -6.16
C MET A 163 -1.67 -10.98 -6.30
N TYR A 164 -1.39 -11.68 -7.39
CA TYR A 164 -0.07 -12.24 -7.65
C TYR A 164 0.22 -12.06 -9.14
N PRO A 165 0.44 -10.82 -9.61
CA PRO A 165 0.59 -10.56 -11.04
C PRO A 165 1.89 -11.15 -11.59
N LEU A 166 2.87 -11.44 -10.72
CA LEU A 166 4.09 -12.19 -11.03
C LEU A 166 3.90 -13.71 -10.91
N SER A 167 2.67 -14.21 -10.91
CA SER A 167 2.37 -15.64 -10.75
C SER A 167 2.98 -16.52 -11.83
N GLU A 168 3.33 -15.97 -12.99
CA GLU A 168 4.08 -16.71 -14.03
C GLU A 168 5.50 -17.09 -13.60
N TYR A 169 6.10 -16.33 -12.67
CA TYR A 169 7.42 -16.60 -12.10
C TYR A 169 7.34 -17.41 -10.80
N LEU A 170 6.13 -17.68 -10.30
CA LEU A 170 5.91 -18.48 -9.10
C LEU A 170 5.66 -19.94 -9.47
N SER A 171 6.06 -20.87 -8.60
CA SER A 171 5.74 -22.30 -8.79
C SER A 171 4.26 -22.60 -8.60
N SER A 172 3.55 -21.76 -7.85
CA SER A 172 2.09 -21.81 -7.68
C SER A 172 1.54 -20.46 -7.19
N ASN A 173 0.23 -20.25 -7.30
CA ASN A 173 -0.44 -19.11 -6.67
C ASN A 173 -0.88 -19.49 -5.24
N PRO A 174 -0.41 -18.80 -4.17
CA PRO A 174 -0.75 -19.14 -2.79
C PRO A 174 -2.24 -19.21 -2.50
N ILE A 175 -3.02 -18.32 -3.11
CA ILE A 175 -4.48 -18.20 -2.90
C ILE A 175 -5.24 -19.31 -3.61
N ARG A 176 -4.62 -19.98 -4.60
CA ARG A 176 -5.20 -21.15 -5.28
C ARG A 176 -4.78 -22.48 -4.64
N SER A 177 -3.98 -22.45 -3.57
CA SER A 177 -3.53 -23.68 -2.90
C SER A 177 -4.67 -24.35 -2.11
N PRO A 178 -4.68 -25.69 -2.02
CA PRO A 178 -5.65 -26.40 -1.17
C PRO A 178 -5.58 -25.99 0.30
N ALA A 179 -4.38 -25.71 0.81
CA ALA A 179 -4.17 -25.24 2.18
C ALA A 179 -4.84 -23.88 2.42
N TRP A 180 -4.73 -22.95 1.47
CA TRP A 180 -5.43 -21.67 1.53
C TRP A 180 -6.95 -21.86 1.48
N PHE A 181 -7.44 -22.65 0.53
CA PHE A 181 -8.88 -22.88 0.38
C PHE A 181 -9.48 -23.46 1.67
N HIS A 182 -8.87 -24.51 2.23
CA HIS A 182 -9.30 -25.10 3.50
C HIS A 182 -9.32 -24.05 4.61
N PHE A 183 -8.25 -23.27 4.77
CA PHE A 183 -8.18 -22.20 5.76
C PHE A 183 -9.27 -21.13 5.59
N ALA A 184 -9.55 -20.73 4.35
CA ALA A 184 -10.53 -19.70 4.03
C ALA A 184 -11.97 -20.12 4.32
N VAL A 185 -12.28 -21.42 4.22
CA VAL A 185 -13.66 -21.95 4.29
C VAL A 185 -13.92 -22.76 5.57
N GLN A 186 -12.94 -22.89 6.46
CA GLN A 186 -13.09 -23.66 7.70
C GLN A 186 -13.81 -22.87 8.81
N ASP A 187 -13.53 -21.57 8.91
CA ASP A 187 -14.12 -20.70 9.93
C ASP A 187 -15.18 -19.77 9.32
N PRO A 188 -16.40 -19.68 9.89
CA PRO A 188 -17.46 -18.82 9.37
C PRO A 188 -17.05 -17.34 9.24
N LEU A 189 -16.33 -16.80 10.24
CA LEU A 189 -15.92 -15.40 10.25
C LEU A 189 -14.83 -15.14 9.20
N MET A 190 -13.90 -16.07 9.04
CA MET A 190 -12.91 -16.00 7.97
C MET A 190 -13.57 -16.05 6.58
N LEU A 191 -14.53 -16.95 6.35
CA LEU A 191 -15.25 -17.04 5.08
C LEU A 191 -16.02 -15.74 4.77
N GLN A 192 -16.69 -15.17 5.77
CA GLN A 192 -17.34 -13.85 5.65
C GLN A 192 -16.32 -12.77 5.24
N GLY A 193 -15.14 -12.75 5.86
CA GLY A 193 -14.05 -11.83 5.52
C GLY A 193 -13.53 -12.01 4.09
N VAL A 194 -13.44 -13.25 3.59
CA VAL A 194 -13.04 -13.54 2.20
C VAL A 194 -14.10 -13.06 1.21
N ILE A 195 -15.39 -13.24 1.50
CA ILE A 195 -16.48 -12.78 0.64
C ILE A 195 -16.53 -11.23 0.61
N TYR A 196 -16.33 -10.58 1.76
CA TYR A 196 -16.14 -9.12 1.82
C TYR A 196 -14.99 -8.69 0.93
N ALA A 197 -13.82 -9.33 1.09
CA ALA A 197 -12.64 -9.00 0.31
C ALA A 197 -12.90 -9.19 -1.19
N ALA A 198 -13.56 -10.29 -1.59
CA ALA A 198 -13.97 -10.55 -2.97
C ALA A 198 -14.83 -9.41 -3.55
N ALA A 199 -15.82 -8.93 -2.78
CA ALA A 199 -16.69 -7.83 -3.21
C ALA A 199 -15.90 -6.52 -3.40
N ILE A 200 -14.99 -6.20 -2.47
CA ILE A 200 -14.12 -5.02 -2.57
C ILE A 200 -13.20 -5.12 -3.78
N TYR A 201 -12.49 -6.24 -3.97
CA TYR A 201 -11.53 -6.37 -5.06
C TYR A 201 -12.20 -6.32 -6.43
N LEU A 202 -13.38 -6.92 -6.57
CA LEU A 202 -14.14 -6.80 -7.81
C LEU A 202 -14.59 -5.36 -8.07
N ALA A 203 -15.05 -4.64 -7.05
CA ALA A 203 -15.36 -3.23 -7.18
C ALA A 203 -14.15 -2.40 -7.63
N LEU A 204 -12.97 -2.63 -7.03
CA LEU A 204 -11.73 -1.95 -7.38
C LEU A 204 -11.31 -2.25 -8.81
N LEU A 205 -11.41 -3.51 -9.27
CA LEU A 205 -11.13 -3.87 -10.67
C LEU A 205 -12.06 -3.16 -11.67
N GLU A 206 -13.27 -2.80 -11.26
CA GLU A 206 -14.21 -2.00 -12.03
C GLU A 206 -14.01 -0.48 -11.87
N GLY A 207 -12.98 -0.04 -11.14
CA GLY A 207 -12.70 1.36 -10.86
C GLY A 207 -13.63 1.99 -9.81
N ARG A 208 -14.35 1.17 -9.03
CA ARG A 208 -15.23 1.59 -7.93
C ARG A 208 -14.52 1.41 -6.59
N ARG A 209 -14.92 2.19 -5.58
CA ARG A 209 -14.35 2.06 -4.22
C ARG A 209 -15.04 0.98 -3.40
N ASP A 210 -16.33 0.76 -3.64
CA ASP A 210 -17.16 -0.17 -2.90
C ASP A 210 -18.25 -0.74 -3.81
N SER A 211 -18.98 -1.73 -3.29
CA SER A 211 -20.24 -2.24 -3.81
C SER A 211 -21.25 -2.42 -2.70
N GLU A 212 -22.54 -2.51 -3.03
CA GLU A 212 -23.60 -2.82 -2.06
C GLU A 212 -23.27 -4.11 -1.29
N GLU A 213 -22.77 -5.14 -1.98
CA GLU A 213 -22.34 -6.38 -1.37
C GLU A 213 -21.20 -6.18 -0.38
N SER A 214 -20.19 -5.38 -0.74
CA SER A 214 -19.06 -5.13 0.16
C SER A 214 -19.50 -4.49 1.48
N VAL A 215 -20.48 -3.58 1.43
CA VAL A 215 -21.04 -2.92 2.60
C VAL A 215 -21.80 -3.93 3.48
N VAL A 216 -22.58 -4.81 2.86
CA VAL A 216 -23.33 -5.87 3.56
C VAL A 216 -22.38 -6.87 4.22
N PHE A 217 -21.39 -7.37 3.49
CA PHE A 217 -20.46 -8.39 4.00
C PHE A 217 -19.52 -7.82 5.07
N LEU A 218 -19.11 -6.55 4.96
CA LEU A 218 -18.38 -5.84 6.00
C LEU A 218 -19.20 -5.75 7.29
N GLY A 219 -20.47 -5.32 7.18
CA GLY A 219 -21.37 -5.24 8.33
C GLY A 219 -21.52 -6.59 9.05
N GLY A 220 -21.69 -7.68 8.29
CA GLY A 220 -21.75 -9.03 8.85
C GLY A 220 -20.44 -9.48 9.49
N ALA A 221 -19.28 -9.19 8.87
CA ALA A 221 -17.98 -9.53 9.43
C ALA A 221 -17.74 -8.82 10.78
N ILE A 222 -18.09 -7.53 10.88
CA ILE A 222 -17.95 -6.76 12.12
C ILE A 222 -18.89 -7.31 13.20
N GLN A 223 -20.15 -7.63 12.86
CA GLN A 223 -21.09 -8.20 13.83
C GLN A 223 -20.58 -9.53 14.41
N MET A 224 -20.17 -10.46 13.55
CA MET A 224 -19.62 -11.76 13.95
C MET A 224 -18.36 -11.61 14.80
N LEU A 225 -17.49 -10.66 14.43
CA LEU A 225 -16.29 -10.33 15.17
C LEU A 225 -16.62 -9.82 16.59
N GLU A 226 -17.56 -8.89 16.72
CA GLU A 226 -17.99 -8.36 18.03
C GLU A 226 -18.57 -9.44 18.93
N GLU A 227 -19.41 -10.32 18.37
CA GLU A 227 -19.99 -11.46 19.10
C GLU A 227 -18.90 -12.40 19.61
N ARG A 228 -17.92 -12.73 18.77
CA ARG A 228 -16.82 -13.63 19.14
C ARG A 228 -15.85 -13.01 20.16
N LEU A 229 -15.55 -11.72 20.04
CA LEU A 229 -14.72 -11.02 21.03
C LEU A 229 -15.44 -10.89 22.38
N ARG A 230 -16.77 -10.69 22.38
CA ARG A 230 -17.58 -10.62 23.61
C ARG A 230 -17.63 -11.95 24.35
N SER A 231 -17.60 -13.07 23.63
CA SER A 231 -17.47 -14.40 24.22
C SER A 231 -16.03 -14.76 24.63
N GLY A 232 -15.06 -13.85 24.43
CA GLY A 232 -13.66 -14.04 24.78
C GLY A 232 -12.84 -14.78 23.73
N GLY A 233 -13.39 -15.04 22.55
CA GLY A 233 -12.68 -15.67 21.43
C GLY A 233 -11.76 -14.68 20.73
N ALA A 234 -10.44 -14.95 20.80
CA ALA A 234 -9.39 -14.24 20.06
C ALA A 234 -8.54 -15.24 19.25
N ASP A 235 -9.24 -16.16 18.57
CA ASP A 235 -8.62 -17.24 17.81
C ASP A 235 -8.02 -16.78 16.47
N ASP A 236 -7.52 -17.74 15.72
CA ASP A 236 -6.92 -17.55 14.41
C ASP A 236 -7.92 -17.02 13.36
N GLY A 237 -9.19 -17.43 13.44
CA GLY A 237 -10.25 -16.96 12.54
C GLY A 237 -10.52 -15.47 12.71
N VAL A 238 -10.50 -14.98 13.96
CA VAL A 238 -10.62 -13.54 14.28
C VAL A 238 -9.50 -12.73 13.64
N LEU A 239 -8.24 -13.12 13.83
CA LEU A 239 -7.09 -12.40 13.27
C LEU A 239 -7.11 -12.41 11.75
N ALA A 240 -7.45 -13.56 11.15
CA ALA A 240 -7.48 -13.74 9.71
C ALA A 240 -8.58 -12.90 9.03
N ALA A 241 -9.77 -12.86 9.61
CA ALA A 241 -10.87 -12.05 9.11
C ALA A 241 -10.61 -10.55 9.29
N LEU A 242 -10.07 -10.13 10.45
CA LEU A 242 -9.64 -8.75 10.67
C LEU A 242 -8.59 -8.30 9.65
N SER A 243 -7.70 -9.20 9.22
CA SER A 243 -6.74 -8.91 8.15
C SER A 243 -7.43 -8.61 6.81
N CYS A 244 -8.52 -9.33 6.47
CA CYS A 244 -9.31 -9.04 5.27
C CYS A 244 -9.98 -7.67 5.36
N VAL A 245 -10.56 -7.34 6.52
CA VAL A 245 -11.19 -6.04 6.77
C VAL A 245 -10.16 -4.92 6.67
N ALA A 246 -9.05 -5.00 7.41
CA ALA A 246 -8.01 -3.98 7.40
C ALA A 246 -7.47 -3.71 5.98
N LEU A 247 -7.21 -4.77 5.21
CA LEU A 247 -6.73 -4.61 3.84
C LEU A 247 -7.79 -4.01 2.91
N GLY A 248 -9.07 -4.34 3.10
CA GLY A 248 -10.17 -3.71 2.38
C GLY A 248 -10.26 -2.20 2.67
N GLU A 249 -10.21 -1.82 3.93
CA GLU A 249 -10.20 -0.40 4.36
C GLU A 249 -8.99 0.36 3.79
N ALA A 250 -7.82 -0.27 3.76
CA ALA A 250 -6.63 0.32 3.14
C ALA A 250 -6.84 0.62 1.66
N ASN A 251 -7.26 -0.39 0.88
CA ASN A 251 -7.43 -0.27 -0.58
C ASN A 251 -8.55 0.71 -0.98
N THR A 252 -9.54 0.91 -0.11
CA THR A 252 -10.71 1.77 -0.36
C THR A 252 -10.54 3.22 0.12
N GLY A 253 -9.39 3.57 0.71
CA GLY A 253 -9.08 4.94 1.12
C GLY A 253 -9.53 5.30 2.54
N HIS A 254 -9.89 4.30 3.36
CA HIS A 254 -10.35 4.46 4.74
C HIS A 254 -9.18 4.33 5.73
N LEU A 255 -8.31 5.35 5.74
CA LEU A 255 -7.08 5.39 6.55
C LEU A 255 -7.35 5.20 8.06
N ASP A 256 -8.34 5.92 8.60
CA ASP A 256 -8.63 5.90 10.03
C ASP A 256 -9.12 4.51 10.47
N GLU A 257 -9.96 3.88 9.66
CA GLU A 257 -10.46 2.53 9.85
C GLU A 257 -9.33 1.49 9.76
N TRP A 258 -8.46 1.58 8.76
CA TRP A 258 -7.27 0.73 8.67
C TRP A 258 -6.41 0.81 9.95
N HIS A 259 -6.15 2.02 10.46
CA HIS A 259 -5.42 2.22 11.72
C HIS A 259 -6.12 1.60 12.93
N ILE A 260 -7.45 1.70 13.01
CA ILE A 260 -8.24 1.08 14.09
C ILE A 260 -8.07 -0.45 14.04
N HIS A 261 -8.25 -1.05 12.85
CA HIS A 261 -8.13 -2.50 12.69
C HIS A 261 -6.72 -3.01 12.95
N MET A 262 -5.68 -2.34 12.43
CA MET A 262 -4.29 -2.75 12.66
C MET A 262 -3.87 -2.64 14.12
N ARG A 263 -4.34 -1.61 14.84
CA ARG A 263 -4.12 -1.52 16.30
C ARG A 263 -4.84 -2.63 17.05
N GLY A 264 -6.05 -2.97 16.65
CA GLY A 264 -6.80 -4.10 17.21
C GLY A 264 -6.06 -5.42 17.01
N ILE A 265 -5.58 -5.68 15.79
CA ILE A 265 -4.73 -6.84 15.45
C ILE A 265 -3.48 -6.87 16.32
N GLN A 266 -2.74 -5.77 16.43
CA GLN A 266 -1.52 -5.68 17.25
C GLN A 266 -1.79 -6.05 18.72
N GLN A 267 -2.91 -5.57 19.28
CA GLN A 267 -3.31 -5.90 20.65
C GLN A 267 -3.68 -7.39 20.80
N LEU A 268 -4.42 -7.96 19.85
CA LEU A 268 -4.79 -9.38 19.84
C LEU A 268 -3.57 -10.30 19.70
N ILE A 269 -2.56 -9.92 18.91
CA ILE A 269 -1.30 -10.66 18.84
C ILE A 269 -0.57 -10.59 20.18
N SER A 270 -0.55 -9.42 20.82
CA SER A 270 0.14 -9.22 22.10
C SER A 270 -0.43 -10.07 23.24
N THR A 271 -1.72 -10.46 23.18
CA THR A 271 -2.31 -11.40 24.15
C THR A 271 -1.90 -12.84 23.88
N ARG A 272 -1.40 -13.15 22.68
CA ARG A 272 -0.98 -14.47 22.21
C ARG A 272 0.54 -14.64 22.11
N GLY A 273 1.30 -13.60 22.46
CA GLY A 273 2.76 -13.56 22.37
C GLY A 273 3.22 -12.65 21.24
N THR A 274 3.75 -13.23 20.18
CA THR A 274 4.31 -12.50 19.02
C THR A 274 3.71 -13.01 17.73
N ILE A 275 3.82 -12.28 16.63
CA ILE A 275 3.35 -12.75 15.32
C ILE A 275 3.95 -14.12 14.94
N SER A 276 5.18 -14.40 15.37
CA SER A 276 5.89 -15.65 15.11
C SER A 276 5.25 -16.89 15.75
N SER A 277 4.34 -16.74 16.71
CA SER A 277 3.62 -17.87 17.32
C SER A 277 2.37 -18.29 16.53
N LEU A 278 2.02 -17.54 15.47
CA LEU A 278 0.85 -17.84 14.63
C LEU A 278 1.22 -18.78 13.48
N PRO A 279 0.27 -19.53 12.91
CA PRO A 279 0.49 -20.30 11.68
C PRO A 279 1.01 -19.42 10.53
N PRO A 280 1.92 -19.92 9.67
CA PRO A 280 2.53 -19.14 8.58
C PRO A 280 1.51 -18.45 7.66
N ILE A 281 0.40 -19.12 7.32
CA ILE A 281 -0.68 -18.56 6.50
C ILE A 281 -1.28 -17.27 7.11
N ILE A 282 -1.40 -17.22 8.43
CA ILE A 282 -1.92 -16.06 9.16
C ILE A 282 -0.85 -14.98 9.22
N GLN A 283 0.41 -15.34 9.47
CA GLN A 283 1.51 -14.38 9.45
C GLN A 283 1.58 -13.64 8.11
N THR A 284 1.52 -14.36 6.98
CA THR A 284 1.53 -13.77 5.63
C THR A 284 0.35 -12.83 5.41
N LYS A 285 -0.87 -13.23 5.83
CA LYS A 285 -2.06 -12.39 5.73
C LYS A 285 -1.95 -11.10 6.53
N LEU A 286 -1.48 -11.20 7.77
CA LEU A 286 -1.34 -10.08 8.69
C LEU A 286 -0.26 -9.09 8.20
N ARG A 287 0.89 -9.62 7.76
CA ARG A 287 1.97 -8.83 7.15
C ARG A 287 1.48 -8.08 5.94
N ARG A 288 0.75 -8.74 5.05
CA ARG A 288 0.17 -8.10 3.87
C ARG A 288 -0.77 -6.95 4.23
N SER A 289 -1.73 -7.17 5.13
CA SER A 289 -2.66 -6.10 5.54
C SER A 289 -1.97 -4.91 6.21
N ASP A 290 -0.90 -5.16 6.95
CA ASP A 290 -0.14 -4.09 7.60
C ASP A 290 0.74 -3.33 6.61
N ILE A 291 1.53 -4.04 5.81
CA ILE A 291 2.54 -3.45 4.94
C ILE A 291 1.89 -2.77 3.74
N THR A 292 0.88 -3.37 3.10
CA THR A 292 0.17 -2.74 1.99
C THR A 292 -0.49 -1.43 2.44
N GLY A 293 -1.14 -1.42 3.61
CA GLY A 293 -1.72 -0.18 4.16
C GLY A 293 -0.65 0.85 4.53
N ALA A 294 0.44 0.43 5.16
CA ALA A 294 1.55 1.31 5.48
C ALA A 294 2.22 1.91 4.23
N LEU A 295 2.32 1.13 3.15
CA LEU A 295 2.82 1.58 1.85
C LEU A 295 1.89 2.63 1.23
N ASP A 296 0.58 2.37 1.16
CA ASP A 296 -0.40 3.27 0.55
C ASP A 296 -0.51 4.62 1.27
N TYR A 297 -0.26 4.62 2.58
CA TYR A 297 -0.37 5.82 3.41
C TYR A 297 0.97 6.42 3.86
N ALA A 298 2.10 5.90 3.35
CA ALA A 298 3.45 6.26 3.79
C ALA A 298 3.59 6.26 5.33
N ALA A 299 2.99 5.27 5.98
CA ALA A 299 2.96 5.12 7.42
C ALA A 299 3.96 4.06 7.91
N VAL A 300 4.17 4.01 9.22
CA VAL A 300 4.97 2.96 9.85
C VAL A 300 4.09 1.72 10.09
N PRO A 301 4.51 0.50 9.68
CA PRO A 301 3.81 -0.74 9.98
C PRO A 301 3.62 -0.97 11.48
N TYR A 302 2.48 -1.55 11.88
CA TYR A 302 2.16 -1.84 13.28
C TYR A 302 2.81 -3.11 13.82
N LEU A 303 3.03 -4.09 12.94
CA LEU A 303 3.49 -5.42 13.30
C LEU A 303 5.01 -5.49 13.16
N PRO A 304 5.75 -5.77 14.24
CA PRO A 304 7.18 -5.98 14.16
C PRO A 304 7.50 -7.13 13.21
N TYR A 305 8.45 -6.88 12.32
CA TYR A 305 9.01 -7.90 11.45
C TYR A 305 10.48 -8.08 11.79
N GLU A 306 10.80 -9.27 12.29
CA GLU A 306 12.16 -9.69 12.54
C GLU A 306 12.44 -10.95 11.73
N ARG A 307 13.65 -11.01 11.17
CA ARG A 307 14.16 -12.18 10.46
C ARG A 307 15.55 -12.52 10.95
N PRO A 308 15.91 -13.81 10.96
CA PRO A 308 17.26 -14.22 11.33
C PRO A 308 18.29 -13.90 10.24
N TYR A 309 17.85 -13.62 9.02
CA TYR A 309 18.70 -13.27 7.89
C TYR A 309 18.23 -11.97 7.21
N THR A 310 19.18 -11.18 6.73
CA THR A 310 18.93 -9.91 6.03
C THR A 310 18.91 -10.06 4.51
N GLN A 311 19.55 -11.11 3.99
CA GLN A 311 19.58 -11.43 2.56
C GLN A 311 18.22 -11.96 2.11
N ILE A 312 17.78 -11.53 0.93
CA ILE A 312 16.57 -12.05 0.32
C ILE A 312 16.81 -13.46 -0.23
N THR A 313 15.83 -14.33 -0.03
CA THR A 313 15.89 -15.74 -0.36
C THR A 313 15.86 -15.96 -1.87
N ILE A 314 15.05 -15.20 -2.60
CA ILE A 314 14.89 -15.39 -4.05
C ILE A 314 16.17 -15.09 -4.84
N SER A 315 17.10 -14.32 -4.26
CA SER A 315 18.40 -14.03 -4.89
C SER A 315 19.29 -15.25 -5.08
N ARG A 316 18.98 -16.38 -4.41
CA ARG A 316 19.69 -17.67 -4.58
C ARG A 316 19.63 -18.22 -6.01
N ILE A 317 18.67 -17.74 -6.82
CA ILE A 317 18.59 -18.08 -8.23
C ILE A 317 19.76 -17.50 -9.04
N LEU A 318 20.36 -16.41 -8.56
CA LEU A 318 21.43 -15.71 -9.23
C LEU A 318 22.79 -16.39 -8.92
N PRO A 319 23.68 -16.50 -9.92
CA PRO A 319 25.06 -16.89 -9.70
C PRO A 319 25.78 -15.97 -8.69
N PRO A 320 26.62 -16.51 -7.77
CA PRO A 320 27.33 -15.71 -6.76
C PRO A 320 28.16 -14.53 -7.32
N PRO A 321 28.86 -14.65 -8.47
CA PRO A 321 29.56 -13.50 -9.06
C PRO A 321 28.62 -12.35 -9.43
N ILE A 322 27.39 -12.66 -9.89
CA ILE A 322 26.38 -11.66 -10.24
C ILE A 322 25.91 -10.94 -8.97
N ILE A 323 25.64 -11.67 -7.88
CA ILE A 323 25.27 -11.09 -6.59
C ILE A 323 26.36 -10.13 -6.10
N SER A 324 27.63 -10.54 -6.17
CA SER A 324 28.77 -9.70 -5.76
C SER A 324 28.87 -8.42 -6.61
N THR A 325 28.66 -8.52 -7.92
CA THR A 325 28.67 -7.37 -8.82
C THR A 325 27.53 -6.40 -8.48
N ILE A 326 26.30 -6.90 -8.33
CA ILE A 326 25.13 -6.05 -8.00
C ILE A 326 25.37 -5.31 -6.68
N THR A 327 25.75 -6.03 -5.63
CA THR A 327 25.96 -5.45 -4.29
C THR A 327 27.10 -4.43 -4.27
N SER A 328 28.20 -4.70 -4.97
CA SER A 328 29.34 -3.77 -5.08
C SER A 328 28.96 -2.51 -5.88
N SER A 329 28.17 -2.67 -6.95
CA SER A 329 27.71 -1.56 -7.79
C SER A 329 26.82 -0.60 -7.01
N ILE A 330 25.84 -1.13 -6.28
CA ILE A 330 24.95 -0.34 -5.41
C ILE A 330 25.73 0.35 -4.29
N SER A 331 26.70 -0.35 -3.69
CA SER A 331 27.55 0.23 -2.64
C SER A 331 28.37 1.40 -3.18
N SER A 332 29.03 1.21 -4.31
CA SER A 332 29.84 2.24 -4.96
C SER A 332 28.98 3.46 -5.31
N ALA A 333 27.81 3.23 -5.93
CA ALA A 333 26.89 4.29 -6.31
C ALA A 333 26.41 5.15 -5.12
N PHE A 334 26.04 4.53 -4.00
CA PHE A 334 25.42 5.25 -2.89
C PHE A 334 26.39 5.71 -1.80
N SER A 335 27.59 5.14 -1.73
CA SER A 335 28.59 5.59 -0.74
C SER A 335 29.05 7.02 -1.01
N HIS A 336 29.09 7.44 -2.28
CA HIS A 336 29.43 8.82 -2.67
C HIS A 336 28.28 9.80 -2.40
N ASN A 337 27.04 9.31 -2.30
CA ASN A 337 25.83 10.12 -2.13
C ASN A 337 25.49 10.37 -0.65
N GLY A 338 26.40 10.06 0.28
CA GLY A 338 26.18 10.24 1.72
C GLY A 338 25.06 9.37 2.32
N ILE A 339 24.62 8.32 1.62
CA ILE A 339 23.50 7.48 2.05
C ILE A 339 23.94 6.55 3.19
N HIS A 340 23.14 6.48 4.25
CA HIS A 340 23.42 5.62 5.39
C HIS A 340 23.61 4.14 4.98
N PRO A 341 24.62 3.42 5.52
CA PRO A 341 24.94 2.04 5.12
C PRO A 341 23.77 1.06 5.21
N LYS A 342 22.88 1.25 6.18
CA LYS A 342 21.64 0.45 6.30
C LYS A 342 20.71 0.65 5.10
N LEU A 343 20.52 1.89 4.62
CA LEU A 343 19.70 2.13 3.44
C LEU A 343 20.37 1.57 2.18
N ILE A 344 21.70 1.65 2.08
CA ILE A 344 22.46 0.97 1.01
C ILE A 344 22.18 -0.53 0.99
N ALA A 345 22.24 -1.21 2.16
CA ALA A 345 21.93 -2.64 2.25
C ALA A 345 20.48 -2.97 1.86
N ILE A 346 19.52 -2.09 2.17
CA ILE A 346 18.12 -2.24 1.73
C ILE A 346 18.03 -2.09 0.21
N MET A 347 18.70 -1.10 -0.38
CA MET A 347 18.75 -0.90 -1.83
C MET A 347 19.43 -2.05 -2.57
N GLN A 348 20.42 -2.71 -1.96
CA GLN A 348 21.00 -3.94 -2.51
C GLN A 348 19.94 -5.03 -2.61
N ASN A 349 19.10 -5.21 -1.59
CA ASN A 349 17.99 -6.16 -1.64
C ASN A 349 16.95 -5.77 -2.70
N VAL A 350 16.64 -4.48 -2.87
CA VAL A 350 15.74 -4.01 -3.96
C VAL A 350 16.32 -4.38 -5.33
N ALA A 351 17.60 -4.10 -5.58
CA ALA A 351 18.26 -4.45 -6.83
C ALA A 351 18.34 -5.97 -7.05
N LEU A 352 18.72 -6.74 -6.02
CA LEU A 352 18.75 -8.20 -6.10
C LEU A 352 17.36 -8.77 -6.38
N PHE A 353 16.30 -8.20 -5.81
CA PHE A 353 14.92 -8.63 -6.04
C PHE A 353 14.53 -8.44 -7.51
N ALA A 354 14.73 -7.22 -8.05
CA ALA A 354 14.44 -6.91 -9.46
C ALA A 354 15.26 -7.79 -10.42
N GLN A 355 16.58 -7.92 -10.18
CA GLN A 355 17.46 -8.73 -11.02
C GLN A 355 17.13 -10.23 -10.93
N SER A 356 16.63 -10.71 -9.78
CA SER A 356 16.16 -12.10 -9.66
C SER A 356 14.95 -12.34 -10.56
N ILE A 357 13.99 -11.43 -10.59
CA ILE A 357 12.81 -11.52 -11.47
C ILE A 357 13.25 -11.50 -12.94
N LYS A 358 14.14 -10.57 -13.33
CA LYS A 358 14.72 -10.52 -14.68
C LYS A 358 15.44 -11.81 -15.06
N TYR A 359 16.18 -12.40 -14.13
CA TYR A 359 16.85 -13.68 -14.38
C TYR A 359 15.85 -14.83 -14.53
N ALA A 360 14.79 -14.83 -13.71
CA ALA A 360 13.70 -15.81 -13.79
C ALA A 360 12.88 -15.66 -15.08
N SER A 361 12.70 -14.47 -15.64
CA SER A 361 11.99 -14.29 -16.91
C SER A 361 12.79 -14.82 -18.11
N ASN A 362 14.13 -14.76 -18.03
CA ASN A 362 15.04 -15.32 -19.02
C ASN A 362 15.39 -16.79 -18.78
N SER A 363 14.85 -17.40 -17.73
CA SER A 363 15.08 -18.81 -17.40
C SER A 363 13.76 -19.55 -17.20
N ALA A 364 13.77 -20.88 -17.26
CA ALA A 364 12.58 -21.68 -16.96
C ALA A 364 12.36 -21.86 -15.43
N LEU A 365 13.05 -21.07 -14.60
CA LEU A 365 13.04 -21.20 -13.15
C LEU A 365 11.82 -20.50 -12.55
N ARG A 366 11.40 -20.97 -11.37
CA ARG A 366 10.24 -20.48 -10.65
C ARG A 366 10.57 -20.31 -9.18
N PHE A 367 10.04 -19.26 -8.56
CA PHE A 367 10.21 -18.97 -7.14
C PHE A 367 9.25 -19.77 -6.28
N ASP A 368 9.67 -20.08 -5.06
CA ASP A 368 8.75 -20.48 -4.01
C ASP A 368 7.85 -19.28 -3.65
N PRO A 369 6.51 -19.43 -3.66
CA PRO A 369 5.60 -18.31 -3.44
C PRO A 369 5.64 -17.74 -2.02
N LEU A 370 5.98 -18.57 -1.02
CA LEU A 370 6.09 -18.14 0.37
C LEU A 370 7.37 -17.34 0.55
N GLU A 371 8.51 -17.83 0.07
CA GLU A 371 9.79 -17.12 0.09
C GLU A 371 9.70 -15.78 -0.67
N PHE A 372 9.05 -15.78 -1.84
CA PHE A 372 8.82 -14.59 -2.64
C PHE A 372 7.97 -13.54 -1.91
N SER A 373 6.83 -13.95 -1.35
CA SER A 373 5.95 -13.06 -0.58
C SER A 373 6.64 -12.55 0.68
N ASP A 374 7.35 -13.43 1.38
CA ASP A 374 8.19 -13.06 2.52
C ASP A 374 9.11 -11.93 2.03
N ASP A 375 10.02 -12.16 1.08
CA ASP A 375 11.03 -11.18 0.66
C ASP A 375 10.47 -9.80 0.27
N ILE A 376 9.33 -9.75 -0.42
CA ILE A 376 8.61 -8.50 -0.70
C ILE A 376 8.32 -7.73 0.59
N TYR A 377 7.59 -8.37 1.50
CA TYR A 377 7.15 -7.75 2.74
C TYR A 377 8.33 -7.33 3.61
N TRP A 378 9.46 -8.02 3.53
CA TRP A 378 10.66 -7.63 4.26
C TRP A 378 11.35 -6.40 3.69
N ILE A 379 11.51 -6.33 2.37
CA ILE A 379 12.08 -5.14 1.71
C ILE A 379 11.22 -3.92 2.03
N GLU A 380 9.91 -4.01 1.81
CA GLU A 380 8.96 -2.93 2.06
C GLU A 380 8.95 -2.52 3.54
N TYR A 381 8.95 -3.48 4.46
CA TYR A 381 9.04 -3.18 5.90
C TYR A 381 10.34 -2.46 6.26
N GLN A 382 11.50 -2.87 5.71
CA GLN A 382 12.77 -2.19 5.98
C GLN A 382 12.76 -0.76 5.43
N LEU A 383 12.20 -0.54 4.24
CA LEU A 383 12.02 0.79 3.66
C LEU A 383 11.02 1.65 4.45
N LEU A 384 9.92 1.09 4.96
CA LEU A 384 8.91 1.85 5.71
C LEU A 384 9.38 2.19 7.14
N THR A 385 10.28 1.41 7.71
CA THR A 385 10.79 1.59 9.07
C THR A 385 12.17 2.25 9.13
N PHE A 386 12.73 2.64 7.98
CA PHE A 386 13.96 3.44 7.94
C PHE A 386 13.64 4.94 8.08
N PRO A 387 14.39 5.68 8.93
CA PRO A 387 15.38 5.22 9.90
C PRO A 387 14.71 4.69 11.19
N LYS A 388 15.20 3.56 11.72
CA LYS A 388 14.63 2.96 12.95
C LYS A 388 15.11 3.67 14.23
N ALA A 389 16.22 4.41 14.15
CA ALA A 389 16.86 5.03 15.31
C ALA A 389 16.31 6.44 15.55
N THR A 390 15.78 6.70 16.76
CA THR A 390 15.23 8.01 17.17
C THR A 390 16.25 9.14 17.17
N SER A 391 17.55 8.83 17.17
CA SER A 391 18.64 9.80 17.15
C SER A 391 19.16 10.13 15.75
N TYR A 392 18.80 9.34 14.74
CA TYR A 392 19.25 9.56 13.37
C TYR A 392 18.22 10.38 12.61
N GLN A 393 18.63 11.55 12.12
CA GLN A 393 17.81 12.35 11.22
C GLN A 393 18.07 11.91 9.78
N GLU A 394 17.04 11.41 9.12
CA GLU A 394 17.08 11.09 7.70
C GLU A 394 17.33 12.36 6.89
N THR A 395 18.32 12.33 6.00
CA THR A 395 18.60 13.40 5.05
C THR A 395 17.58 13.42 3.92
N SER A 396 17.45 14.56 3.21
CA SER A 396 16.52 14.70 2.08
C SER A 396 16.77 13.66 0.98
N ILE A 397 18.04 13.37 0.66
CA ILE A 397 18.40 12.38 -0.37
C ILE A 397 18.09 10.95 0.06
N GLU A 398 18.23 10.61 1.35
CA GLU A 398 17.85 9.31 1.87
C GLU A 398 16.33 9.12 1.84
N LYS A 399 15.58 10.14 2.26
CA LYS A 399 14.11 10.13 2.17
C LYS A 399 13.66 9.97 0.73
N ALA A 400 14.26 10.71 -0.21
CA ALA A 400 13.96 10.60 -1.64
C ALA A 400 14.27 9.20 -2.17
N THR A 401 15.44 8.65 -1.84
CA THR A 401 15.86 7.29 -2.20
C THR A 401 14.85 6.25 -1.69
N ARG A 402 14.42 6.38 -0.43
CA ARG A 402 13.46 5.48 0.20
C ARG A 402 12.07 5.56 -0.44
N MET A 403 11.57 6.77 -0.71
CA MET A 403 10.30 6.96 -1.42
C MET A 403 10.34 6.41 -2.85
N GLY A 404 11.43 6.68 -3.58
CA GLY A 404 11.65 6.13 -4.92
C GLY A 404 11.69 4.59 -4.92
N ALA A 405 12.38 3.99 -3.95
CA ALA A 405 12.41 2.53 -3.80
C ALA A 405 11.04 1.92 -3.46
N LEU A 406 10.24 2.57 -2.60
CA LEU A 406 8.88 2.14 -2.29
C LEU A 406 7.97 2.23 -3.52
N LEU A 407 8.07 3.30 -4.30
CA LEU A 407 7.36 3.45 -5.57
C LEU A 407 7.78 2.34 -6.55
N PHE A 408 9.06 2.05 -6.65
CA PHE A 408 9.59 1.00 -7.52
C PHE A 408 9.10 -0.40 -7.13
N MET A 409 9.15 -0.74 -5.84
CA MET A 409 8.60 -2.00 -5.34
C MET A 409 7.09 -2.10 -5.64
N LYS A 410 6.33 -1.03 -5.41
CA LYS A 410 4.90 -0.98 -5.73
C LYS A 410 4.63 -1.17 -7.24
N SER A 411 5.51 -0.64 -8.10
CA SER A 411 5.44 -0.79 -9.55
C SER A 411 5.76 -2.19 -10.04
N ILE A 412 6.62 -2.95 -9.36
CA ILE A 412 6.88 -4.36 -9.69
C ILE A 412 5.63 -5.22 -9.42
N LEU A 413 4.94 -4.92 -8.32
CA LEU A 413 3.86 -5.78 -7.85
C LEU A 413 2.50 -5.46 -8.46
N GLN A 414 2.26 -4.26 -9.00
CA GLN A 414 1.02 -3.82 -9.69
C GLN A 414 -0.31 -4.40 -9.19
N GLU A 415 -0.42 -4.68 -7.89
CA GLU A 415 -1.42 -5.63 -7.39
C GLU A 415 -2.85 -5.11 -7.57
N PHE A 416 -3.01 -3.79 -7.43
CA PHE A 416 -4.28 -3.10 -7.57
C PHE A 416 -4.09 -1.77 -8.31
N PRO A 417 -4.31 -1.73 -9.63
CA PRO A 417 -4.17 -0.49 -10.42
C PRO A 417 -5.16 0.62 -10.01
N HIS A 418 -6.12 0.30 -9.13
CA HIS A 418 -7.22 1.19 -8.71
C HIS A 418 -7.36 1.32 -7.18
N SER A 419 -6.31 1.04 -6.39
CA SER A 419 -6.32 1.46 -4.98
C SER A 419 -6.66 2.96 -4.90
N THR A 420 -7.52 3.33 -3.95
CA THR A 420 -8.11 4.68 -3.91
C THR A 420 -7.05 5.78 -3.76
N THR A 421 -5.99 5.49 -3.00
CA THR A 421 -4.87 6.41 -2.76
C THR A 421 -3.78 6.27 -3.83
N GLY A 422 -3.65 5.10 -4.47
CA GLY A 422 -2.62 4.85 -5.47
C GLY A 422 -1.20 5.16 -4.95
N PRO A 423 -0.30 5.69 -5.80
CA PRO A 423 1.03 6.14 -5.40
C PRO A 423 1.07 7.61 -4.91
N GLU A 424 -0.08 8.29 -4.76
CA GLU A 424 -0.12 9.76 -4.64
C GLU A 424 0.61 10.30 -3.41
N ILE A 425 0.48 9.63 -2.26
CA ILE A 425 1.15 10.04 -1.02
C ILE A 425 2.67 9.89 -1.16
N LEU A 426 3.13 8.73 -1.65
CA LEU A 426 4.56 8.49 -1.87
C LEU A 426 5.16 9.46 -2.90
N LEU A 427 4.42 9.78 -3.96
CA LEU A 427 4.84 10.76 -4.97
C LEU A 427 4.99 12.17 -4.40
N ARG A 428 4.09 12.58 -3.50
CA ARG A 428 4.20 13.86 -2.79
C ARG A 428 5.43 13.87 -1.88
N GLU A 429 5.62 12.84 -1.07
CA GLU A 429 6.78 12.74 -0.18
C GLU A 429 8.10 12.68 -0.97
N LEU A 430 8.11 11.99 -2.12
CA LEU A 430 9.26 11.98 -3.03
C LEU A 430 9.55 13.39 -3.54
N ARG A 431 8.54 14.07 -4.11
CA ARG A 431 8.65 15.43 -4.66
C ARG A 431 9.19 16.41 -3.61
N ASP A 432 8.66 16.38 -2.40
CA ASP A 432 9.09 17.26 -1.32
C ASP A 432 10.55 16.96 -0.92
N ALA A 433 10.94 15.68 -0.86
CA ALA A 433 12.29 15.28 -0.49
C ALA A 433 13.33 15.66 -1.55
N VAL A 434 13.07 15.41 -2.84
CA VAL A 434 14.01 15.79 -3.91
C VAL A 434 14.12 17.31 -4.08
N SER A 435 13.05 18.06 -3.85
CA SER A 435 13.10 19.53 -3.90
C SER A 435 14.02 20.10 -2.82
N ALA A 436 14.09 19.45 -1.66
CA ALA A 436 14.97 19.84 -0.57
C ALA A 436 16.44 19.41 -0.75
N VAL A 437 16.74 18.58 -1.75
CA VAL A 437 18.14 18.25 -2.13
C VAL A 437 18.70 19.34 -3.05
N GLU A 438 17.92 19.82 -4.00
CA GLU A 438 18.34 20.83 -4.99
C GLU A 438 18.71 22.19 -4.38
N GLU A 439 18.29 22.48 -3.14
CA GLU A 439 18.65 23.72 -2.42
C GLU A 439 20.12 23.73 -1.96
N ASP A 440 20.81 22.58 -2.00
CA ASP A 440 22.23 22.43 -1.65
C ASP A 440 23.10 22.48 -2.94
N GLU A 441 23.64 23.66 -3.29
CA GLU A 441 24.21 24.04 -4.60
C GLU A 441 25.45 23.25 -5.13
N ASP A 442 25.96 22.25 -4.43
CA ASP A 442 27.20 21.52 -4.77
C ASP A 442 26.92 20.05 -5.19
N GLU A 443 26.20 19.82 -6.29
CA GLU A 443 25.88 18.45 -6.74
C GLU A 443 26.98 17.82 -7.60
N GLU A 444 27.62 16.76 -7.08
CA GLU A 444 28.46 15.85 -7.88
C GLU A 444 27.68 15.15 -9.00
N ASP A 445 28.33 14.87 -10.13
CA ASP A 445 27.73 14.24 -11.33
C ASP A 445 27.00 12.90 -11.04
N GLN A 446 27.42 12.17 -10.00
CA GLN A 446 26.83 10.88 -9.60
C GLN A 446 25.51 11.06 -8.81
N ASN A 447 25.40 12.11 -7.99
CA ASN A 447 24.14 12.48 -7.32
C ASN A 447 23.08 12.85 -8.36
N ARG A 448 23.48 13.59 -9.39
CA ARG A 448 22.60 14.01 -10.48
C ARG A 448 22.00 12.84 -11.25
N GLN A 449 22.76 11.79 -11.54
CA GLN A 449 22.24 10.58 -12.21
C GLN A 449 21.17 9.87 -11.36
N TRP A 450 21.36 9.83 -10.05
CA TRP A 450 20.37 9.25 -9.15
C TRP A 450 19.11 10.11 -9.03
N LEU A 451 19.26 11.44 -8.96
CA LEU A 451 18.13 12.37 -9.00
C LEU A 451 17.32 12.24 -10.29
N LEU A 452 17.97 12.08 -11.45
CA LEU A 452 17.28 11.81 -12.71
C LEU A 452 16.46 10.52 -12.66
N TRP A 453 16.99 9.45 -12.05
CA TRP A 453 16.23 8.22 -11.86
C TRP A 453 15.01 8.43 -10.95
N LEU A 454 15.17 9.18 -9.86
CA LEU A 454 14.08 9.55 -8.95
C LEU A 454 13.00 10.40 -9.64
N TYR A 455 13.40 11.34 -10.49
CA TYR A 455 12.45 12.12 -11.28
C TYR A 455 11.74 11.27 -12.32
N ALA A 456 12.44 10.32 -12.95
CA ALA A 456 11.84 9.43 -13.95
C ALA A 456 10.76 8.53 -13.35
N ILE A 457 11.05 7.85 -12.22
CA ILE A 457 10.03 7.04 -11.55
C ILE A 457 8.85 7.91 -11.05
N GLY A 458 9.14 9.11 -10.54
CA GLY A 458 8.12 10.08 -10.17
C GLY A 458 7.23 10.48 -11.35
N ALA A 459 7.82 10.79 -12.50
CA ALA A 459 7.11 11.16 -13.71
C ALA A 459 6.25 10.02 -14.26
N LEU A 460 6.78 8.80 -14.33
CA LEU A 460 6.07 7.63 -14.86
C LEU A 460 4.81 7.30 -14.06
N LEU A 461 4.85 7.48 -12.74
CA LEU A 461 3.73 7.13 -11.85
C LEU A 461 2.79 8.30 -11.55
N ALA A 462 3.25 9.54 -11.70
CA ALA A 462 2.45 10.73 -11.44
C ALA A 462 1.44 11.03 -12.56
N LYS A 463 0.42 11.82 -12.20
CA LYS A 463 -0.59 12.36 -13.12
C LYS A 463 -0.74 13.86 -12.92
N GLY A 464 -1.23 14.56 -13.96
CA GLY A 464 -1.53 16.00 -13.91
C GLY A 464 -0.32 16.85 -13.51
N MET A 465 -0.55 17.86 -12.67
CA MET A 465 0.49 18.82 -12.26
C MET A 465 1.72 18.18 -11.59
N THR A 466 1.54 17.06 -10.88
CA THR A 466 2.68 16.37 -10.26
C THR A 466 3.60 15.76 -11.32
N ARG A 467 3.03 15.21 -12.40
CA ARG A 467 3.81 14.70 -13.54
C ARG A 467 4.52 15.84 -14.25
N GLU A 468 3.81 16.92 -14.57
CA GLU A 468 4.39 18.10 -15.23
C GLU A 468 5.59 18.65 -14.45
N TRP A 469 5.52 18.62 -13.12
CA TRP A 469 6.64 19.02 -12.26
C TRP A 469 7.85 18.09 -12.43
N PHE A 470 7.67 16.76 -12.35
CA PHE A 470 8.78 15.80 -12.53
C PHE A 470 9.39 15.87 -13.94
N VAL A 471 8.55 15.97 -14.98
CA VAL A 471 8.98 16.13 -16.38
C VAL A 471 9.78 17.44 -16.55
N GLY A 472 9.33 18.53 -15.91
CA GLY A 472 10.07 19.79 -15.90
C GLY A 472 11.46 19.67 -15.27
N ARG A 473 11.60 18.92 -14.17
CA ARG A 473 12.91 18.66 -13.53
C ARG A 473 13.83 17.80 -14.40
N LEU A 474 13.30 16.77 -15.05
CA LEU A 474 14.06 15.97 -16.02
C LEU A 474 14.60 16.83 -17.17
N ALA A 475 13.75 17.69 -17.75
CA ALA A 475 14.14 18.58 -18.84
C ALA A 475 15.23 19.58 -18.42
N GLY A 476 15.08 20.19 -17.24
CA GLY A 476 16.08 21.12 -16.69
C GLY A 476 17.42 20.45 -16.35
N GLY A 477 17.39 19.25 -15.77
CA GLY A 477 18.60 18.49 -15.42
C GLY A 477 19.39 17.98 -16.63
N LEU A 478 18.71 17.76 -17.77
CA LEU A 478 19.35 17.44 -19.05
C LEU A 478 19.85 18.69 -19.79
N TYR A 479 19.14 19.81 -19.70
CA TYR A 479 19.54 21.08 -20.32
C TYR A 479 20.90 21.59 -19.83
N ALA A 480 21.26 21.31 -18.56
CA ALA A 480 22.58 21.66 -18.01
C ALA A 480 23.77 20.95 -18.70
N ARG A 481 23.53 19.99 -19.62
CA ARG A 481 24.53 19.43 -20.52
C ARG A 481 24.18 19.75 -21.98
N GLU A 482 24.77 20.80 -22.54
CA GLU A 482 24.93 20.87 -24.00
C GLU A 482 25.90 19.77 -24.46
N GLY A 483 25.43 18.85 -25.30
CA GLY A 483 26.27 17.88 -26.05
C GLY A 483 26.16 16.42 -25.62
N GLU A 484 25.62 15.58 -26.51
CA GLU A 484 25.90 14.12 -26.65
C GLU A 484 25.59 13.17 -25.46
N VAL A 485 24.52 13.36 -24.69
CA VAL A 485 24.19 12.42 -23.58
C VAL A 485 22.74 11.95 -23.54
N GLU A 486 22.03 11.82 -24.66
CA GLU A 486 20.71 11.17 -24.63
C GLU A 486 20.78 9.65 -24.41
N ARG A 487 21.84 8.97 -24.91
CA ARG A 487 21.96 7.50 -24.80
C ARG A 487 22.69 6.99 -23.57
N ASN A 488 23.55 7.81 -22.95
CA ASN A 488 24.35 7.38 -21.78
C ASN A 488 23.68 7.67 -20.43
N VAL A 489 22.68 8.56 -20.34
CA VAL A 489 21.92 8.81 -19.10
C VAL A 489 21.05 7.61 -18.73
N VAL A 490 20.43 6.97 -19.73
CA VAL A 490 19.62 5.75 -19.55
C VAL A 490 20.51 4.49 -19.45
N GLY A 491 21.80 4.59 -19.79
CA GLY A 491 22.76 3.47 -19.83
C GLY A 491 23.64 3.32 -18.59
N GLY A 492 23.44 4.14 -17.55
CA GLY A 492 24.22 4.04 -16.31
C GLY A 492 24.02 2.70 -15.60
N GLN A 493 25.06 2.21 -14.91
CA GLN A 493 25.03 0.91 -14.23
C GLN A 493 23.86 0.78 -13.23
N LEU A 494 23.44 1.88 -12.57
CA LEU A 494 22.27 1.92 -11.69
C LEU A 494 20.94 1.76 -12.44
N TRP A 495 20.80 2.39 -13.61
CA TRP A 495 19.61 2.29 -14.45
C TRP A 495 19.41 0.87 -14.96
N GLY A 496 20.50 0.16 -15.28
CA GLY A 496 20.42 -1.26 -15.65
C GLY A 496 20.08 -2.19 -14.49
N LEU A 497 20.42 -1.82 -13.25
CA LEU A 497 20.10 -2.60 -12.05
C LEU A 497 18.67 -2.37 -11.54
N LEU A 498 18.16 -1.16 -11.71
CA LEU A 498 16.82 -0.70 -11.31
C LEU A 498 16.05 -0.22 -12.55
N ASP A 499 15.89 -1.14 -13.49
CA ASP A 499 15.38 -0.84 -14.83
C ASP A 499 13.88 -0.51 -14.81
N LEU A 500 13.57 0.77 -15.07
CA LEU A 500 12.18 1.24 -15.14
C LEU A 500 11.46 0.71 -16.39
N GLY A 501 12.17 0.41 -17.47
CA GLY A 501 11.59 -0.14 -18.69
C GLY A 501 11.11 -1.57 -18.50
N GLU A 502 11.85 -2.39 -17.74
CA GLU A 502 11.40 -3.75 -17.40
C GLU A 502 10.18 -3.76 -16.49
N VAL A 503 10.10 -2.81 -15.56
CA VAL A 503 9.05 -2.79 -14.53
C VAL A 503 7.77 -2.07 -15.00
N LEU A 504 7.92 -0.93 -15.68
CA LEU A 504 6.82 -0.05 -16.09
C LEU A 504 6.54 -0.11 -17.60
N GLY A 505 7.38 -0.81 -18.36
CA GLY A 505 7.27 -0.96 -19.80
C GLY A 505 8.18 0.01 -20.56
N GLU A 506 9.02 -0.53 -21.45
CA GLU A 506 9.94 0.24 -22.30
C GLU A 506 9.24 1.37 -23.06
N ARG A 507 8.02 1.09 -23.54
CA ARG A 507 7.20 2.08 -24.25
C ARG A 507 6.89 3.30 -23.38
N GLU A 508 6.52 3.11 -22.12
CA GLU A 508 6.17 4.22 -21.22
C GLU A 508 7.39 5.07 -20.89
N VAL A 509 8.56 4.42 -20.76
CA VAL A 509 9.84 5.11 -20.59
C VAL A 509 10.20 5.92 -21.85
N LEU A 510 10.03 5.36 -23.05
CA LEU A 510 10.25 6.08 -24.30
C LEU A 510 9.33 7.30 -24.42
N LEU A 511 8.03 7.13 -24.14
CA LEU A 511 7.06 8.23 -24.16
C LEU A 511 7.39 9.33 -23.14
N LEU A 512 7.92 8.97 -21.97
CA LEU A 512 8.41 9.95 -21.01
C LEU A 512 9.55 10.78 -21.62
N TRP A 513 10.54 10.13 -22.25
CA TRP A 513 11.68 10.86 -22.82
C TRP A 513 11.29 11.75 -24.00
N ASP A 514 10.33 11.33 -24.84
CA ASP A 514 9.74 12.18 -25.86
C ASP A 514 9.09 13.44 -25.25
N GLU A 515 8.36 13.29 -24.14
CA GLU A 515 7.73 14.41 -23.42
C GLU A 515 8.77 15.35 -22.79
N VAL A 516 9.82 14.79 -22.20
CA VAL A 516 10.95 15.54 -21.63
C VAL A 516 11.67 16.35 -22.70
N GLU A 517 11.88 15.78 -23.88
CA GLU A 517 12.56 16.46 -25.00
C GLU A 517 11.73 17.64 -25.52
N VAL A 518 10.42 17.45 -25.71
CA VAL A 518 9.51 18.56 -26.05
C VAL A 518 9.56 19.66 -24.99
N ARG A 519 9.60 19.29 -23.70
CA ARG A 519 9.69 20.27 -22.62
C ARG A 519 11.03 20.98 -22.58
N ARG A 520 12.13 20.29 -22.89
CA ARG A 520 13.48 20.86 -22.99
C ARG A 520 13.56 21.91 -24.08
N LEU A 521 13.00 21.62 -25.26
CA LEU A 521 12.94 22.58 -26.38
C LEU A 521 12.10 23.83 -26.06
N GLN A 522 11.13 23.74 -25.14
CA GLN A 522 10.36 24.91 -24.68
C GLN A 522 11.11 25.78 -23.66
N LEU A 523 12.16 25.25 -23.03
CA LEU A 523 13.01 25.98 -22.08
C LEU A 523 14.18 26.70 -22.77
N GLN A 524 14.46 26.36 -24.03
CA GLN A 524 15.36 27.08 -24.95
C GLN A 524 14.65 28.29 -25.55
#